data_AF-A0AAD6N4S5-F1
#
_entry.id   AF-A0AAD6N4S5-F1
#
_cell.length_a   1.000
_cell.length_b   1.000
_cell.length_c   1.000
_cell.angle_alpha   90.00
_cell.angle_beta   90.00
_cell.angle_gamma   90.00
#
_symmetry.space_group_name_H-M   'P 1'
#
loop_
_entity.id
_entity.type
_entity.pdbx_description
1 polymer ?
#
loop_
_entity_poly.entity_id
_entity_poly.type
_entity_poly.pdbx_seq_one_letter_code
_entity_poly.pdbx_strand_id
1 'polypeptide(L)'
;MSHKYVLSPSSFLHSIRTLLLHIPFEITHKAPFKMSFHPSNVHLIEVENNRDLVATLKDEQLGLRIDRIDLNKYLGYYDGAFKWDRKGFSEYCESLSFRWEGEVPTLHAVMRKRESDLRDSARAPWDRDPWDMISVNLAERITIKNGGFEVQSVPSDWPFNIDAIEISLKDKHILHAVLKDDEGNKRSSTLDLDEHLGNEEGYFKWGGKGFSKSAENARIFIHGGLPFLAAGLVNPANRWRPYDTKVNLAERIKNNNGQLEVRYD
;
A
#
# COMPACT_ATOMS: atom_id res chain seq x y z
N MET A 1 42.29 -18.34 56.27
CA MET A 1 41.22 -18.88 57.14
C MET A 1 40.05 -17.88 57.15
N SER A 2 38.84 -18.35 56.80
CA SER A 2 37.49 -18.02 57.35
C SER A 2 37.26 -16.62 57.97
N HIS A 3 36.14 -15.89 57.85
CA HIS A 3 34.80 -16.08 57.27
C HIS A 3 34.06 -14.70 57.33
N LYS A 4 33.14 -14.47 56.37
CA LYS A 4 31.80 -13.80 56.39
C LYS A 4 31.51 -12.66 57.40
N TYR A 5 30.82 -11.60 56.95
CA TYR A 5 29.37 -11.37 57.16
C TYR A 5 28.86 -10.15 56.34
N VAL A 6 27.64 -10.32 55.84
CA VAL A 6 26.78 -9.38 55.09
C VAL A 6 25.95 -8.56 56.08
N LEU A 7 25.52 -7.33 55.74
CA LEU A 7 24.17 -6.78 56.00
C LEU A 7 23.95 -5.37 55.37
N SER A 8 22.92 -5.27 54.52
CA SER A 8 21.86 -4.23 54.36
C SER A 8 22.20 -2.72 54.38
N PRO A 9 21.53 -1.92 53.53
CA PRO A 9 20.56 -1.00 54.12
C PRO A 9 19.25 -0.86 53.33
N SER A 10 18.14 -1.12 54.02
CA SER A 10 16.84 -0.49 53.78
C SER A 10 16.73 0.82 54.55
N SER A 11 16.30 1.92 53.91
CA SER A 11 15.25 2.84 54.37
C SER A 11 15.31 4.19 53.65
N PHE A 12 14.16 4.89 53.64
CA PHE A 12 13.84 6.24 53.12
C PHE A 12 13.41 6.26 51.62
N LEU A 13 12.17 6.56 51.22
CA LEU A 13 11.03 7.35 51.75
C LEU A 13 9.69 6.76 51.24
N HIS A 14 8.64 6.61 52.07
CA HIS A 14 7.44 7.50 52.15
C HIS A 14 7.09 8.26 50.85
N SER A 15 5.85 8.39 50.36
CA SER A 15 4.51 7.95 50.74
C SER A 15 3.59 8.51 49.65
N ILE A 16 2.87 7.69 48.88
CA ILE A 16 1.57 8.09 48.30
C ILE A 16 0.66 6.84 48.26
N ARG A 17 -0.30 6.81 49.18
CA ARG A 17 -1.51 5.96 49.10
C ARG A 17 -2.55 6.73 48.29
N THR A 18 -2.99 6.19 47.15
CA THR A 18 -4.30 6.54 46.57
C THR A 18 -4.90 5.31 45.87
N LEU A 19 -6.06 4.89 46.38
CA LEU A 19 -7.13 4.03 45.82
C LEU A 19 -6.77 2.80 44.97
N LEU A 20 -7.01 1.63 45.57
CA LEU A 20 -7.40 0.39 44.92
C LEU A 20 -8.82 0.52 44.35
N LEU A 21 -8.96 0.50 43.02
CA LEU A 21 -10.13 -0.04 42.34
C LEU A 21 -9.68 -1.32 41.63
N HIS A 22 -10.25 -2.45 42.06
CA HIS A 22 -10.11 -3.75 41.42
C HIS A 22 -10.66 -3.66 39.99
N ILE A 23 -9.77 -3.80 39.00
CA ILE A 23 -10.15 -4.25 37.65
C ILE A 23 -9.40 -5.57 37.46
N PRO A 24 -10.08 -6.71 37.26
CA PRO A 24 -9.40 -7.93 36.86
C PRO A 24 -8.82 -7.69 35.47
N PHE A 25 -7.49 -7.64 35.38
CA PHE A 25 -6.78 -7.63 34.11
C PHE A 25 -6.81 -9.06 33.57
N GLU A 26 -7.88 -9.43 32.87
CA GLU A 26 -7.84 -10.59 31.99
C GLU A 26 -6.83 -10.29 30.89
N ILE A 27 -5.62 -10.84 31.04
CA ILE A 27 -4.71 -11.02 29.92
C ILE A 27 -5.39 -12.05 29.03
N THR A 28 -6.26 -11.60 28.12
CA THR A 28 -6.59 -12.37 26.94
C THR A 28 -5.28 -12.62 26.21
N HIS A 29 -4.69 -13.81 26.40
CA HIS A 29 -3.76 -14.38 25.45
C HIS A 29 -4.51 -14.44 24.12
N LYS A 30 -4.35 -13.40 23.28
CA LYS A 30 -4.65 -13.52 21.85
C LYS A 30 -3.88 -14.74 21.40
N ALA A 31 -4.61 -15.76 20.92
CA ALA A 31 -3.99 -16.89 20.24
C ALA A 31 -2.98 -16.33 19.21
N PRO A 32 -1.79 -16.94 19.08
CA PRO A 32 -0.81 -16.46 18.11
C PRO A 32 -1.50 -16.36 16.75
N PHE A 33 -1.37 -15.20 16.11
CA PHE A 33 -1.92 -14.96 14.79
C PHE A 33 -1.31 -16.02 13.86
N LYS A 34 -2.08 -17.06 13.54
CA LYS A 34 -1.60 -18.15 12.70
C LYS A 34 -1.40 -17.57 11.31
N MET A 35 -0.15 -17.34 10.94
CA MET A 35 0.18 -16.93 9.57
C MET A 35 -0.34 -18.00 8.62
N SER A 36 -1.17 -17.59 7.65
CA SER A 36 -1.76 -18.50 6.68
C SER A 36 -0.75 -18.96 5.63
N PHE A 37 0.31 -18.18 5.39
CA PHE A 37 1.49 -18.59 4.67
C PHE A 37 2.57 -19.06 5.66
N HIS A 38 2.59 -20.35 5.94
CA HIS A 38 3.46 -20.96 6.95
C HIS A 38 4.18 -22.20 6.38
N PRO A 39 5.42 -22.52 6.80
CA PRO A 39 6.18 -23.66 6.28
C PRO A 39 5.41 -24.98 6.35
N SER A 40 4.57 -25.17 7.37
CA SER A 40 3.76 -26.39 7.52
C SER A 40 2.81 -26.66 6.35
N ASN A 41 2.42 -25.62 5.61
CA ASN A 41 1.46 -25.68 4.50
C ASN A 41 2.15 -25.96 3.16
N VAL A 42 3.49 -25.97 3.13
CA VAL A 42 4.31 -26.05 1.93
C VAL A 42 5.13 -27.33 1.96
N HIS A 43 5.08 -28.13 0.89
CA HIS A 43 5.95 -29.28 0.71
C HIS A 43 7.23 -28.91 -0.03
N LEU A 44 7.10 -28.14 -1.11
CA LEU A 44 8.20 -27.60 -1.91
C LEU A 44 7.81 -26.20 -2.37
N ILE A 45 8.76 -25.28 -2.44
CA ILE A 45 8.57 -23.93 -2.99
C ILE A 45 9.85 -23.45 -3.64
N GLU A 46 9.71 -22.85 -4.81
CA GLU A 46 10.82 -22.30 -5.57
C GLU A 46 10.39 -21.08 -6.39
N VAL A 47 11.40 -20.38 -6.88
CA VAL A 47 11.22 -19.25 -7.80
C VAL A 47 11.71 -19.68 -9.17
N GLU A 48 10.86 -19.51 -10.17
CA GLU A 48 11.17 -19.77 -11.58
C GLU A 48 11.25 -18.44 -12.35
N ASN A 49 12.18 -18.37 -13.31
CA ASN A 49 12.32 -17.27 -14.27
C ASN A 49 12.39 -15.86 -13.62
N ASN A 50 12.94 -15.76 -12.40
CA ASN A 50 13.00 -14.54 -11.60
C ASN A 50 11.65 -13.81 -11.44
N ARG A 51 10.52 -14.52 -11.49
CA ARG A 51 9.19 -13.89 -11.43
C ARG A 51 8.08 -14.78 -10.87
N ASP A 52 8.15 -16.09 -11.10
CA ASP A 52 7.07 -17.00 -10.80
C ASP A 52 7.40 -17.70 -9.48
N LEU A 53 6.50 -17.63 -8.50
CA LEU A 53 6.60 -18.44 -7.28
C LEU A 53 5.76 -19.70 -7.49
N VAL A 54 6.42 -20.85 -7.43
CA VAL A 54 5.80 -22.16 -7.64
C VAL A 54 5.92 -22.96 -6.36
N ALA A 55 4.82 -23.57 -5.93
CA ALA A 55 4.85 -24.40 -4.74
C ALA A 55 3.97 -25.64 -4.87
N THR A 56 4.44 -26.71 -4.26
CA THR A 56 3.60 -27.85 -3.89
C THR A 56 3.04 -27.60 -2.50
N LEU A 57 1.74 -27.34 -2.41
CA LEU A 57 1.01 -26.92 -1.22
C LEU A 57 0.14 -28.06 -0.68
N LYS A 58 -0.07 -28.06 0.63
CA LYS A 58 -0.99 -28.98 1.28
C LYS A 58 -2.43 -28.47 1.16
N ASP A 59 -3.30 -29.35 0.72
CA ASP A 59 -4.75 -29.22 0.65
C ASP A 59 -5.38 -30.22 1.63
N GLU A 60 -6.24 -29.73 2.52
CA GLU A 60 -6.85 -30.57 3.56
C GLU A 60 -7.80 -31.64 3.00
N GLN A 61 -8.34 -31.44 1.79
CA GLN A 61 -9.29 -32.34 1.15
C GLN A 61 -8.65 -33.19 0.07
N LEU A 62 -7.69 -32.63 -0.68
CA LEU A 62 -7.15 -33.22 -1.91
C LEU A 62 -5.68 -33.66 -1.79
N GLY A 63 -5.02 -33.45 -0.65
CA GLY A 63 -3.64 -33.88 -0.44
C GLY A 63 -2.62 -32.83 -0.89
N LEU A 64 -1.80 -33.13 -1.90
CA LEU A 64 -0.79 -32.19 -2.40
C LEU A 64 -1.24 -31.58 -3.74
N ARG A 65 -1.14 -30.26 -3.88
CA ARG A 65 -1.46 -29.53 -5.10
C ARG A 65 -0.30 -28.63 -5.50
N ILE A 66 -0.07 -28.49 -6.80
CA ILE A 66 0.88 -27.51 -7.32
C ILE A 66 0.11 -26.24 -7.64
N ASP A 67 0.61 -25.11 -7.18
CA ASP A 67 0.10 -23.80 -7.55
C ASP A 67 1.23 -22.85 -7.93
N ARG A 68 0.90 -21.86 -8.77
CA ARG A 68 1.83 -20.88 -9.30
C ARG A 68 1.23 -19.49 -9.23
N ILE A 69 2.04 -18.54 -8.80
CA ILE A 69 1.73 -17.12 -8.86
C ILE A 69 2.83 -16.37 -9.63
N ASP A 70 2.42 -15.57 -10.61
CA ASP A 70 3.28 -14.60 -11.28
C ASP A 70 3.44 -13.37 -10.36
N LEU A 71 4.55 -13.29 -9.63
CA LEU A 71 4.83 -12.18 -8.72
C LEU A 71 4.98 -10.86 -9.47
N ASN A 72 5.31 -10.88 -10.75
CA ASN A 72 5.47 -9.67 -11.56
C ASN A 72 4.15 -8.93 -11.77
N LYS A 73 3.01 -9.59 -11.53
CA LYS A 73 1.68 -8.97 -11.49
C LYS A 73 1.37 -8.24 -10.19
N TYR A 74 2.16 -8.47 -9.13
CA TYR A 74 1.87 -7.95 -7.80
C TYR A 74 3.04 -7.19 -7.19
N LEU A 75 4.24 -7.26 -7.74
CA LEU A 75 5.42 -6.57 -7.24
C LEU A 75 6.02 -5.68 -8.33
N GLY A 76 6.38 -4.46 -7.94
CA GLY A 76 7.21 -3.55 -8.71
C GLY A 76 8.46 -3.14 -7.92
N TYR A 77 9.42 -2.52 -8.60
CA TYR A 77 10.66 -2.03 -8.01
C TYR A 77 10.76 -0.51 -8.14
N TYR A 78 10.61 0.23 -7.04
CA TYR A 78 10.58 1.69 -7.03
C TYR A 78 11.31 2.23 -5.81
N ASP A 79 12.16 3.23 -6.03
CA ASP A 79 12.89 3.94 -4.96
C ASP A 79 13.67 2.98 -4.05
N GLY A 80 14.46 2.09 -4.68
CA GLY A 80 15.31 1.13 -3.97
C GLY A 80 14.57 0.03 -3.20
N ALA A 81 13.27 -0.17 -3.41
CA ALA A 81 12.49 -1.16 -2.66
C ALA A 81 11.43 -1.89 -3.51
N PHE A 82 11.05 -3.08 -3.04
CA PHE A 82 9.85 -3.76 -3.51
C PHE A 82 8.61 -2.97 -3.10
N LYS A 83 7.68 -2.83 -4.03
CA LYS A 83 6.38 -2.25 -3.79
C LYS A 83 5.33 -3.24 -4.25
N TRP A 84 4.45 -3.64 -3.35
CA TRP A 84 3.24 -4.36 -3.72
C TRP A 84 2.42 -3.52 -4.70
N ASP A 85 1.64 -4.21 -5.53
CA ASP A 85 0.73 -3.69 -6.55
C ASP A 85 1.39 -2.84 -7.64
N ARG A 86 2.74 -2.81 -7.71
CA ARG A 86 3.47 -1.93 -8.63
C ARG A 86 3.98 -2.53 -9.92
N LYS A 87 3.78 -3.83 -10.12
CA LYS A 87 4.09 -4.64 -11.32
C LYS A 87 5.49 -4.47 -11.93
N GLY A 88 5.92 -5.45 -12.71
CA GLY A 88 7.09 -5.29 -13.56
C GLY A 88 8.43 -5.24 -12.84
N PHE A 89 8.54 -5.70 -11.58
CA PHE A 89 9.84 -5.73 -10.90
C PHE A 89 10.88 -6.56 -11.67
N SER A 90 10.45 -7.60 -12.39
CA SER A 90 11.36 -8.53 -13.07
C SER A 90 12.19 -7.86 -14.17
N GLU A 91 11.74 -6.71 -14.72
CA GLU A 91 12.51 -5.90 -15.68
C GLU A 91 13.83 -5.38 -15.09
N TYR A 92 13.89 -5.25 -13.77
CA TYR A 92 15.03 -4.75 -13.03
C TYR A 92 15.74 -5.86 -12.24
N CYS A 93 15.24 -7.09 -12.27
CA CYS A 93 15.70 -8.17 -11.40
C CYS A 93 16.75 -9.05 -12.11
N GLU A 94 17.96 -9.10 -11.56
CA GLU A 94 19.03 -9.97 -12.03
C GLU A 94 18.89 -11.40 -11.48
N SER A 95 18.58 -11.50 -10.19
CA SER A 95 18.36 -12.78 -9.53
C SER A 95 17.31 -12.66 -8.44
N LEU A 96 16.53 -13.73 -8.29
CA LEU A 96 15.45 -13.82 -7.31
C LEU A 96 15.55 -15.16 -6.59
N SER A 97 15.43 -15.13 -5.26
CA SER A 97 15.46 -16.34 -4.44
C SER A 97 14.43 -16.27 -3.33
N PHE A 98 13.81 -17.41 -3.04
CA PHE A 98 12.92 -17.57 -1.89
C PHE A 98 13.67 -18.22 -0.73
N ARG A 99 13.48 -17.71 0.49
CA ARG A 99 13.99 -18.30 1.73
C ARG A 99 12.99 -18.12 2.87
N TRP A 100 13.00 -19.08 3.78
CA TRP A 100 12.34 -18.93 5.08
C TRP A 100 13.28 -18.21 6.04
N GLU A 101 12.87 -17.04 6.53
CA GLU A 101 13.53 -16.34 7.63
C GLU A 101 12.76 -16.67 8.93
N GLY A 102 13.06 -17.84 9.50
CA GLY A 102 12.22 -18.42 10.56
C GLY A 102 10.89 -18.90 9.99
N GLU A 103 9.78 -18.31 10.45
CA GLU A 103 8.44 -18.59 9.90
C GLU A 103 8.02 -17.60 8.78
N VAL A 104 8.89 -16.65 8.44
CA VAL A 104 8.60 -15.59 7.46
C VAL A 104 8.99 -16.04 6.05
N PRO A 105 8.06 -16.09 5.07
CA PRO A 105 8.37 -16.40 3.68
C PRO A 105 8.96 -15.16 2.99
N THR A 106 10.28 -15.10 2.87
CA THR A 106 10.99 -13.92 2.33
C THR A 106 11.51 -14.17 0.92
N LEU A 107 11.25 -13.20 0.03
CA LEU A 107 11.86 -13.12 -1.29
C LEU A 107 13.08 -12.20 -1.21
N HIS A 108 14.23 -12.61 -1.73
CA HIS A 108 15.43 -11.78 -1.87
C HIS A 108 15.75 -11.59 -3.34
N ALA A 109 16.02 -10.35 -3.72
CA ALA A 109 16.31 -9.98 -5.09
C ALA A 109 17.57 -9.13 -5.20
N VAL A 110 18.31 -9.34 -6.29
CA VAL A 110 19.35 -8.44 -6.75
C VAL A 110 18.77 -7.60 -7.88
N MET A 111 18.69 -6.28 -7.67
CA MET A 111 17.93 -5.36 -8.51
C MET A 111 18.84 -4.31 -9.13
N ARG A 112 18.68 -4.03 -10.42
CA ARG A 112 19.39 -2.96 -11.10
C ARG A 112 18.81 -1.60 -10.71
N LYS A 113 19.65 -0.72 -10.17
CA LYS A 113 19.33 0.70 -9.95
C LYS A 113 18.95 1.36 -11.27
N ARG A 114 17.95 2.25 -11.20
CA ARG A 114 17.60 3.06 -12.36
C ARG A 114 18.65 4.14 -12.57
N GLU A 115 18.79 4.58 -13.81
CA GLU A 115 19.71 5.66 -14.14
C GLU A 115 19.35 6.98 -13.43
N SER A 116 18.06 7.21 -13.13
CA SER A 116 17.61 8.31 -12.28
C SER A 116 18.21 8.25 -10.87
N ASP A 117 18.24 7.06 -10.29
CA ASP A 117 18.64 6.84 -8.89
C ASP A 117 20.18 6.92 -8.76
N LEU A 118 20.89 6.66 -9.86
CA LEU A 118 22.35 6.82 -9.93
C LEU A 118 22.78 8.29 -9.98
N ARG A 119 21.94 9.20 -10.50
CA ARG A 119 22.28 10.64 -10.68
C ARG A 119 22.27 11.44 -9.37
N ASP A 120 21.47 11.04 -8.40
CA ASP A 120 21.41 11.67 -7.06
C ASP A 120 22.45 11.12 -6.08
N SER A 121 23.18 10.07 -6.45
CA SER A 121 24.25 9.54 -5.61
C SER A 121 25.48 10.43 -5.69
N ALA A 122 25.66 11.31 -4.71
CA ALA A 122 26.90 12.11 -4.49
C ALA A 122 28.13 11.25 -4.14
N ARG A 123 28.17 9.97 -4.55
CA ARG A 123 29.17 8.98 -4.19
C ARG A 123 30.27 8.87 -5.23
N ALA A 124 31.47 8.53 -4.76
CA ALA A 124 32.66 8.40 -5.59
C ALA A 124 32.45 7.37 -6.72
N PRO A 125 33.09 7.52 -7.90
CA PRO A 125 32.87 6.69 -9.08
C PRO A 125 32.99 5.17 -8.89
N TRP A 126 33.75 4.74 -7.87
CA TRP A 126 34.02 3.35 -7.53
C TRP A 126 33.01 2.73 -6.55
N ASP A 127 32.14 3.54 -5.95
CA ASP A 127 31.10 3.13 -4.97
C ASP A 127 29.71 3.04 -5.62
N ARG A 128 29.69 2.96 -6.96
CA ARG A 128 28.49 2.79 -7.78
C ARG A 128 28.23 1.32 -8.00
N ASP A 129 27.96 0.57 -6.94
CA ASP A 129 27.32 -0.74 -7.14
C ASP A 129 25.95 -0.46 -7.77
N PRO A 130 25.75 -0.83 -9.06
CA PRO A 130 24.50 -0.54 -9.74
C PRO A 130 23.40 -1.49 -9.27
N TRP A 131 23.68 -2.37 -8.31
CA TRP A 131 22.75 -3.35 -7.79
C TRP A 131 22.30 -3.00 -6.37
N ASP A 132 21.04 -3.24 -6.07
CA ASP A 132 20.46 -3.25 -4.73
C ASP A 132 20.08 -4.68 -4.36
N MET A 133 20.47 -5.12 -3.17
CA MET A 133 19.95 -6.35 -2.60
C MET A 133 18.77 -6.01 -1.69
N ILE A 134 17.57 -6.39 -2.12
CA ILE A 134 16.32 -6.08 -1.42
C ILE A 134 15.57 -7.35 -1.05
N SER A 135 14.71 -7.24 -0.05
CA SER A 135 13.81 -8.33 0.32
C SER A 135 12.37 -7.86 0.49
N VAL A 136 11.43 -8.81 0.40
CA VAL A 136 10.02 -8.59 0.71
C VAL A 136 9.44 -9.82 1.40
N ASN A 137 8.63 -9.58 2.44
CA ASN A 137 7.89 -10.63 3.13
C ASN A 137 6.62 -10.95 2.33
N LEU A 138 6.52 -12.16 1.79
CA LEU A 138 5.37 -12.59 1.00
C LEU A 138 4.10 -12.74 1.82
N ALA A 139 4.19 -13.02 3.13
CA ALA A 139 3.03 -13.13 4.01
C ALA A 139 2.31 -11.79 4.25
N GLU A 140 2.89 -10.66 3.81
CA GLU A 140 2.21 -9.37 3.79
C GLU A 140 0.98 -9.37 2.89
N ARG A 141 0.99 -10.17 1.81
CA ARG A 141 -0.06 -10.18 0.80
C ARG A 141 -0.48 -11.56 0.33
N ILE A 142 0.34 -12.58 0.51
CA ILE A 142 0.05 -13.92 0.02
C ILE A 142 -0.34 -14.80 1.20
N THR A 143 -1.44 -15.52 1.02
CA THR A 143 -1.94 -16.52 1.96
C THR A 143 -2.08 -17.86 1.26
N ILE A 144 -2.07 -18.97 2.00
CA ILE A 144 -2.35 -20.30 1.44
C ILE A 144 -3.72 -20.75 1.96
N LYS A 145 -4.62 -21.11 1.04
CA LYS A 145 -5.91 -21.73 1.36
C LYS A 145 -6.21 -22.85 0.38
N ASN A 146 -6.69 -23.98 0.88
CA ASN A 146 -7.12 -25.13 0.07
C ASN A 146 -6.12 -25.49 -1.04
N GLY A 147 -4.85 -25.64 -0.67
CA GLY A 147 -3.77 -25.99 -1.59
C GLY A 147 -3.44 -24.96 -2.68
N GLY A 148 -3.88 -23.71 -2.52
CA GLY A 148 -3.61 -22.62 -3.47
C GLY A 148 -3.11 -21.34 -2.79
N PHE A 149 -2.37 -20.54 -3.54
CA PHE A 149 -2.00 -19.17 -3.19
C PHE A 149 -3.21 -18.26 -3.40
N GLU A 150 -3.55 -17.51 -2.36
CA GLU A 150 -4.48 -16.40 -2.43
C GLU A 150 -3.71 -15.11 -2.16
N VAL A 151 -3.61 -14.26 -3.19
CA VAL A 151 -3.08 -12.92 -3.03
C VAL A 151 -4.20 -12.03 -2.51
N GLN A 152 -4.03 -11.53 -1.30
CA GLN A 152 -4.76 -10.38 -0.82
C GLN A 152 -4.34 -9.17 -1.65
N SER A 153 -5.02 -8.98 -2.79
CA SER A 153 -5.13 -7.66 -3.37
C SER A 153 -5.62 -6.74 -2.27
N VAL A 154 -4.84 -5.71 -1.86
CA VAL A 154 -5.53 -4.51 -1.39
C VAL A 154 -6.42 -4.12 -2.55
N PRO A 155 -7.73 -4.14 -2.39
CA PRO A 155 -8.63 -4.18 -3.52
C PRO A 155 -8.51 -2.87 -4.25
N SER A 156 -7.78 -2.78 -5.38
CA SER A 156 -7.96 -1.56 -6.16
C SER A 156 -7.50 -0.30 -5.44
N ASP A 157 -6.90 -0.42 -4.24
CA ASP A 157 -7.12 0.61 -3.22
C ASP A 157 -6.16 1.79 -3.39
N TRP A 158 -5.34 1.67 -4.43
CA TRP A 158 -4.41 2.65 -4.91
C TRP A 158 -5.14 3.80 -5.58
N PRO A 159 -4.78 5.04 -5.24
CA PRO A 159 -5.40 6.17 -5.85
C PRO A 159 -5.03 6.24 -7.33
N PHE A 160 -6.00 6.60 -8.17
CA PHE A 160 -5.88 6.50 -9.64
C PHE A 160 -4.66 7.23 -10.22
N ASN A 161 -4.18 8.29 -9.56
CA ASN A 161 -3.04 9.10 -10.02
C ASN A 161 -1.73 8.34 -10.10
N ILE A 162 -1.64 7.19 -9.44
CA ILE A 162 -0.43 6.41 -9.35
C ILE A 162 -0.06 5.74 -10.69
N ASP A 163 -1.06 5.38 -11.48
CA ASP A 163 -0.93 4.78 -12.81
C ASP A 163 -1.41 5.73 -13.93
N ALA A 164 -1.76 6.96 -13.56
CA ALA A 164 -2.21 7.96 -14.50
C ALA A 164 -1.03 8.54 -15.29
N ILE A 165 -1.16 8.49 -16.60
CA ILE A 165 -0.25 9.13 -17.57
C ILE A 165 -0.68 10.58 -17.81
N GLU A 166 -1.99 10.83 -17.76
CA GLU A 166 -2.61 12.13 -17.97
C GLU A 166 -3.81 12.26 -17.04
N ILE A 167 -3.99 13.45 -16.48
CA ILE A 167 -5.17 13.82 -15.66
C ILE A 167 -5.61 15.21 -16.11
N SER A 168 -6.87 15.33 -16.52
CA SER A 168 -7.47 16.60 -16.94
C SER A 168 -8.91 16.72 -16.46
N LEU A 169 -9.43 17.95 -16.48
CA LEU A 169 -10.82 18.25 -16.13
C LEU A 169 -11.50 18.86 -17.36
N LYS A 170 -12.61 18.26 -17.80
CA LYS A 170 -13.46 18.76 -18.89
C LYS A 170 -14.77 19.25 -18.31
N ASP A 171 -15.31 20.31 -18.91
CA ASP A 171 -16.61 20.91 -18.55
C ASP A 171 -16.76 21.23 -17.05
N LYS A 172 -15.65 21.47 -16.32
CA LYS A 172 -15.58 21.73 -14.87
C LYS A 172 -15.87 20.53 -13.95
N HIS A 173 -16.41 19.42 -14.44
CA HIS A 173 -16.86 18.30 -13.60
C HIS A 173 -16.52 16.91 -14.15
N ILE A 174 -16.11 16.78 -15.41
CA ILE A 174 -15.72 15.49 -15.98
C ILE A 174 -14.22 15.29 -15.77
N LEU A 175 -13.86 14.43 -14.82
CA LEU A 175 -12.49 13.96 -14.66
C LEU A 175 -12.16 13.05 -15.83
N HIS A 176 -11.09 13.35 -16.55
CA HIS A 176 -10.53 12.48 -17.58
C HIS A 176 -9.14 12.04 -17.16
N ALA A 177 -8.85 10.75 -17.32
CA ALA A 177 -7.52 10.20 -17.08
C ALA A 177 -7.15 9.15 -18.12
N VAL A 178 -5.85 9.10 -18.46
CA VAL A 178 -5.26 7.97 -19.18
C VAL A 178 -4.56 7.08 -18.15
N LEU A 179 -5.08 5.89 -17.94
CA LEU A 179 -4.65 4.94 -16.90
C LEU A 179 -3.99 3.71 -17.54
N LYS A 180 -3.12 3.03 -16.80
CA LYS A 180 -2.68 1.69 -17.20
C LYS A 180 -3.68 0.64 -16.71
N ASP A 181 -4.00 -0.32 -17.58
CA ASP A 181 -4.75 -1.51 -17.21
C ASP A 181 -3.82 -2.59 -16.62
N ASP A 182 -4.38 -3.73 -16.25
CA ASP A 182 -3.65 -4.76 -15.53
C ASP A 182 -2.55 -5.43 -16.35
N GLU A 183 -2.64 -5.32 -17.67
CA GLU A 183 -1.68 -5.80 -18.66
C GLU A 183 -0.66 -4.70 -19.03
N GLY A 184 -0.80 -3.49 -18.45
CA GLY A 184 0.06 -2.34 -18.73
C GLY A 184 -0.35 -1.52 -19.95
N ASN A 185 -1.47 -1.86 -20.61
CA ASN A 185 -1.97 -1.10 -21.74
C ASN A 185 -2.59 0.22 -21.28
N LYS A 186 -2.53 1.23 -22.13
CA LYS A 186 -3.13 2.54 -21.84
C LYS A 186 -4.62 2.52 -22.13
N ARG A 187 -5.45 2.92 -21.17
CA ARG A 187 -6.90 3.08 -21.27
C ARG A 187 -7.28 4.51 -20.97
N SER A 188 -8.15 5.08 -21.79
CA SER A 188 -8.78 6.37 -21.50
C SER A 188 -10.05 6.12 -20.69
N SER A 189 -10.18 6.80 -19.55
CA SER A 189 -11.35 6.72 -18.69
C SER A 189 -11.85 8.10 -18.30
N THR A 190 -13.15 8.22 -18.10
CA THR A 190 -13.80 9.44 -17.62
C THR A 190 -14.69 9.14 -16.42
N LEU A 191 -14.81 10.10 -15.52
CA LEU A 191 -15.69 10.02 -14.35
C LEU A 191 -16.38 11.38 -14.15
N ASP A 192 -17.70 11.35 -14.04
CA ASP A 192 -18.48 12.54 -13.71
C ASP A 192 -18.40 12.81 -12.20
N LEU A 193 -17.71 13.88 -11.82
CA LEU A 193 -17.54 14.27 -10.43
C LEU A 193 -18.84 14.83 -9.82
N ASP A 194 -19.78 15.34 -10.62
CA ASP A 194 -21.07 15.83 -10.09
C ASP A 194 -21.95 14.68 -9.57
N GLU A 195 -21.70 13.43 -9.96
CA GLU A 195 -22.39 12.27 -9.39
C GLU A 195 -21.87 11.87 -8.00
N HIS A 196 -20.73 12.43 -7.59
CA HIS A 196 -19.96 11.98 -6.41
C HIS A 196 -19.55 13.10 -5.44
N LEU A 197 -19.52 14.34 -5.91
CA LEU A 197 -19.14 15.52 -5.15
C LEU A 197 -20.29 16.52 -5.13
N GLY A 198 -20.65 16.95 -3.91
CA GLY A 198 -21.53 18.08 -3.66
C GLY A 198 -20.80 19.28 -3.08
N ASN A 199 -21.53 20.38 -2.95
CA ASN A 199 -21.13 21.55 -2.18
C ASN A 199 -21.93 21.57 -0.86
N GLU A 200 -21.25 21.32 0.25
CA GLU A 200 -21.80 21.42 1.61
C GLU A 200 -21.24 22.68 2.27
N GLU A 201 -22.06 23.71 2.36
CA GLU A 201 -21.72 25.00 3.00
C GLU A 201 -20.45 25.70 2.47
N GLY A 202 -20.13 25.53 1.19
CA GLY A 202 -18.93 26.08 0.57
C GLY A 202 -17.71 25.14 0.61
N TYR A 203 -17.92 23.86 0.91
CA TYR A 203 -16.89 22.82 0.94
C TYR A 203 -17.27 21.64 0.05
N PHE A 204 -16.26 20.99 -0.55
CA PHE A 204 -16.48 19.74 -1.26
C PHE A 204 -16.94 18.64 -0.31
N LYS A 205 -17.97 17.89 -0.71
CA LYS A 205 -18.49 16.76 0.06
C LYS A 205 -18.62 15.51 -0.81
N TRP A 206 -17.81 14.50 -0.51
CA TRP A 206 -17.97 13.16 -1.08
C TRP A 206 -19.33 12.57 -0.73
N GLY A 207 -19.94 11.87 -1.69
CA GLY A 207 -21.30 11.33 -1.59
C GLY A 207 -22.40 12.37 -1.79
N GLY A 208 -22.05 13.65 -1.87
CA GLY A 208 -22.96 14.68 -2.37
C GLY A 208 -23.09 14.63 -3.90
N LYS A 209 -23.86 15.56 -4.47
CA LYS A 209 -24.03 15.69 -5.92
C LYS A 209 -24.07 17.14 -6.38
N GLY A 210 -23.66 17.37 -7.63
CA GLY A 210 -23.87 18.61 -8.34
C GLY A 210 -23.05 19.79 -7.82
N PHE A 211 -21.83 19.57 -7.30
CA PHE A 211 -20.99 20.69 -6.81
C PHE A 211 -20.82 21.77 -7.89
N SER A 212 -20.69 21.37 -9.16
CA SER A 212 -20.36 22.25 -10.27
C SER A 212 -21.38 23.38 -10.47
N LYS A 213 -22.65 23.12 -10.12
CA LYS A 213 -23.76 24.08 -10.19
C LYS A 213 -23.56 25.30 -9.31
N SER A 214 -22.68 25.17 -8.32
CA SER A 214 -22.41 26.17 -7.29
C SER A 214 -20.91 26.45 -7.15
N ALA A 215 -20.16 26.18 -8.23
CA ALA A 215 -18.71 26.28 -8.28
C ALA A 215 -18.23 27.20 -9.42
N GLU A 216 -17.18 27.96 -9.15
CA GLU A 216 -16.46 28.77 -10.14
C GLU A 216 -14.99 28.41 -10.21
N ASN A 217 -14.42 28.53 -11.42
CA ASN A 217 -13.00 28.30 -11.71
C ASN A 217 -12.48 26.94 -11.22
N ALA A 218 -13.29 25.89 -11.39
CA ALA A 218 -12.91 24.52 -11.08
C ALA A 218 -11.69 24.09 -11.90
N ARG A 219 -10.65 23.57 -11.24
CA ARG A 219 -9.40 23.13 -11.87
C ARG A 219 -8.77 21.97 -11.10
N ILE A 220 -8.06 21.13 -11.82
CA ILE A 220 -7.18 20.11 -11.23
C ILE A 220 -5.75 20.63 -11.20
N PHE A 221 -5.04 20.34 -10.11
CA PHE A 221 -3.60 20.53 -10.01
C PHE A 221 -2.96 19.41 -9.20
N ILE A 222 -1.68 19.15 -9.45
CA ILE A 222 -0.91 18.15 -8.71
C ILE A 222 -0.09 18.85 -7.64
N HIS A 223 -0.21 18.40 -6.39
CA HIS A 223 0.61 18.89 -5.28
C HIS A 223 1.12 17.71 -4.46
N GLY A 224 2.45 17.63 -4.29
CA GLY A 224 3.07 16.50 -3.60
C GLY A 224 2.76 15.14 -4.24
N GLY A 225 2.58 15.10 -5.56
CA GLY A 225 2.21 13.89 -6.30
C GLY A 225 0.73 13.49 -6.21
N LEU A 226 -0.12 14.25 -5.50
CA LEU A 226 -1.55 13.96 -5.34
C LEU A 226 -2.41 14.92 -6.20
N PRO A 227 -3.50 14.42 -6.82
CA PRO A 227 -4.43 15.22 -7.62
C PRO A 227 -5.44 15.93 -6.72
N PHE A 228 -5.45 17.26 -6.74
CA PHE A 228 -6.45 18.07 -6.06
C PHE A 228 -7.39 18.72 -7.07
N LEU A 229 -8.68 18.67 -6.78
CA LEU A 229 -9.68 19.55 -7.38
C LEU A 229 -9.82 20.79 -6.49
N ALA A 230 -9.69 21.98 -7.07
CA ALA A 230 -10.03 23.23 -6.39
C ALA A 230 -11.07 24.02 -7.18
N ALA A 231 -11.96 24.69 -6.46
CA ALA A 231 -12.95 25.60 -7.02
C ALA A 231 -13.36 26.64 -5.95
N GLY A 232 -13.84 27.81 -6.37
CA GLY A 232 -14.60 28.69 -5.49
C GLY A 232 -16.00 28.11 -5.32
N LEU A 233 -16.44 27.84 -4.09
CA LEU A 233 -17.77 27.28 -3.81
C LEU A 233 -18.63 28.31 -3.06
N VAL A 234 -19.92 28.41 -3.41
CA VAL A 234 -20.84 29.31 -2.72
C VAL A 234 -21.28 28.71 -1.37
N ASN A 235 -21.39 29.54 -0.34
CA ASN A 235 -21.95 29.13 0.96
C ASN A 235 -23.45 29.51 1.07
N PRO A 236 -24.17 29.11 2.15
CA PRO A 236 -25.60 29.38 2.30
C PRO A 236 -25.94 30.87 2.42
N ALA A 237 -24.95 31.72 2.71
CA ALA A 237 -25.10 33.18 2.74
C ALA A 237 -24.87 33.82 1.34
N ASN A 238 -24.85 33.01 0.26
CA ASN A 238 -24.53 33.42 -1.10
C ASN A 238 -23.18 34.13 -1.25
N ARG A 239 -22.21 33.80 -0.39
CA ARG A 239 -20.83 34.30 -0.48
C ARG A 239 -19.92 33.22 -1.02
N TRP A 240 -19.10 33.57 -2.00
CA TRP A 240 -18.06 32.71 -2.53
C TRP A 240 -16.96 32.49 -1.50
N ARG A 241 -16.64 31.22 -1.22
CA ARG A 241 -15.39 30.86 -0.54
C ARG A 241 -14.21 31.12 -1.51
N PRO A 242 -13.05 31.51 -0.98
CA PRO A 242 -11.83 31.64 -1.79
C PRO A 242 -11.51 30.35 -2.55
N TYR A 243 -10.78 30.47 -3.66
CA TYR A 243 -10.34 29.36 -4.53
C TYR A 243 -9.43 28.31 -3.87
N ASP A 244 -9.24 28.40 -2.55
CA ASP A 244 -8.43 27.47 -1.75
C ASP A 244 -9.25 26.27 -1.26
N THR A 245 -10.57 26.26 -1.44
CA THR A 245 -11.36 25.06 -1.19
C THR A 245 -10.92 23.97 -2.17
N LYS A 246 -10.33 22.92 -1.63
CA LYS A 246 -9.75 21.81 -2.39
C LYS A 246 -10.19 20.46 -1.82
N VAL A 247 -10.26 19.46 -2.68
CA VAL A 247 -10.46 18.06 -2.30
C VAL A 247 -9.41 17.21 -3.00
N ASN A 248 -8.85 16.26 -2.28
CA ASN A 248 -7.91 15.30 -2.83
C ASN A 248 -8.68 14.18 -3.52
N LEU A 249 -8.57 14.10 -4.84
CA LEU A 249 -9.28 13.10 -5.63
C LEU A 249 -8.76 11.68 -5.37
N ALA A 250 -7.49 11.55 -4.97
CA ALA A 250 -6.88 10.28 -4.59
C ALA A 250 -7.52 9.65 -3.34
N GLU A 251 -8.23 10.41 -2.51
CA GLU A 251 -8.86 9.86 -1.29
C GLU A 251 -9.96 8.84 -1.61
N ARG A 252 -10.63 8.98 -2.76
CA ARG A 252 -11.82 8.19 -3.08
C ARG A 252 -11.84 7.63 -4.50
N ILE A 253 -10.97 8.10 -5.39
CA ILE A 253 -10.96 7.67 -6.79
C ILE A 253 -9.81 6.71 -7.04
N LYS A 254 -10.13 5.60 -7.71
CA LYS A 254 -9.21 4.52 -8.01
C LYS A 254 -9.10 4.21 -9.49
N ASN A 255 -8.03 3.52 -9.85
CA ASN A 255 -7.89 2.85 -11.13
C ASN A 255 -8.27 1.37 -10.97
N ASN A 256 -9.40 0.96 -11.52
CA ASN A 256 -9.79 -0.45 -11.64
C ASN A 256 -9.53 -0.93 -13.08
N ASN A 257 -8.39 -1.57 -13.31
CA ASN A 257 -8.03 -2.15 -14.61
C ASN A 257 -8.21 -1.18 -15.81
N GLY A 258 -7.75 0.07 -15.64
CA GLY A 258 -7.86 1.12 -16.64
C GLY A 258 -9.15 1.95 -16.60
N GLN A 259 -10.02 1.72 -15.60
CA GLN A 259 -11.28 2.47 -15.39
C GLN A 259 -11.25 3.27 -14.09
N LEU A 260 -11.75 4.51 -14.12
CA LEU A 260 -11.93 5.35 -12.94
C LEU A 260 -13.15 4.86 -12.15
N GLU A 261 -12.98 4.62 -10.86
CA GLU A 261 -14.07 4.25 -9.96
C GLU A 261 -14.00 5.03 -8.65
N VAL A 262 -15.17 5.39 -8.10
CA VAL A 262 -15.28 5.97 -6.75
C VAL A 262 -15.49 4.87 -5.73
N ARG A 263 -14.80 4.97 -4.59
CA ARG A 263 -15.01 4.14 -3.42
C ARG A 263 -15.84 4.87 -2.38
N TYR A 264 -16.82 4.16 -1.85
CA TYR A 264 -17.60 4.56 -0.69
C TYR A 264 -17.20 3.64 0.47
N ASP A 265 -17.05 4.23 1.66
CA ASP A 265 -16.75 3.45 2.87
C ASP A 265 -18.02 2.78 3.42
#